data_AF-A0A977L3Q2-F1
#
_entry.id   AF-A0A977L3Q2-F1
#
_cell.length_a   1.000
_cell.length_b   1.000
_cell.length_c   1.000
_cell.angle_alpha   90.00
_cell.angle_beta   90.00
_cell.angle_gamma   90.00
#
_symmetry.space_group_name_H-M   'P 1'
#
loop_
_entity.id
_entity.type
_entity.pdbx_description
1 polymer ?
#
loop_
_entity_poly.entity_id
_entity_poly.type
_entity_poly.pdbx_seq_one_letter_code
_entity_poly.pdbx_strand_id
1 'polypeptide(L)'
;MTVFSIACEPPADYDRPLSHWTARELADEMLKQGIVESISPRHVGRLLAEADLKPHQSQYWLNPPPDPEFDEKVSDICQTYLSAMERAEQGEQTISIDEMTGIQALERKAPAQPMRPGKPERREFEYIRHGTQTLIASFNVVSGQIAQASVGDTRTEIDYLNHVQQLVASDPKTVKWHLLMDCLNTHQSESLVGLGGASRRT
;
A
#
# COMPACT_ATOMS: atom_id res chain seq x y z
N MET A 1 1.02 17.40 -35.08
CA MET A 1 0.93 16.88 -33.70
C MET A 1 0.53 18.00 -32.76
N THR A 2 -0.17 17.70 -31.67
CA THR A 2 -0.55 18.68 -30.63
C THR A 2 0.30 18.46 -29.37
N VAL A 3 0.33 19.45 -28.47
CA VAL A 3 1.00 19.32 -27.16
C VAL A 3 0.49 18.10 -26.35
N PHE A 4 -0.79 17.75 -26.51
CA PHE A 4 -1.41 16.63 -25.82
C PHE A 4 -0.87 15.27 -26.31
N SER A 5 -0.64 15.13 -27.62
CA SER A 5 -0.04 13.91 -28.19
C SER A 5 1.36 13.70 -27.63
N ILE A 6 2.20 14.74 -27.69
CA ILE A 6 3.59 14.66 -27.22
C ILE A 6 3.62 14.34 -25.72
N ALA A 7 2.75 14.97 -24.93
CA ALA A 7 2.67 14.73 -23.48
C ALA A 7 2.30 13.28 -23.10
N CYS A 8 1.63 12.54 -24.00
CA CYS A 8 1.21 11.16 -23.76
C CYS A 8 2.22 10.12 -24.26
N GLU A 9 3.32 10.55 -24.89
CA GLU A 9 4.36 9.68 -25.41
C GLU A 9 5.63 9.76 -24.54
N PRO A 10 6.43 8.70 -24.46
CA PRO A 10 7.71 8.73 -23.75
C PRO A 10 8.64 9.84 -24.30
N PRO A 11 9.31 10.64 -23.45
CA PRO A 11 10.33 11.59 -23.92
C PRO A 11 11.45 10.94 -24.74
N ALA A 12 11.72 9.66 -24.50
CA ALA A 12 12.70 8.86 -25.26
C ALA A 12 12.36 8.77 -26.76
N ASP A 13 11.08 8.78 -27.14
CA ASP A 13 10.63 8.74 -28.53
C ASP A 13 10.97 10.04 -29.29
N TYR A 14 11.37 11.08 -28.54
CA TYR A 14 11.77 12.41 -29.04
C TYR A 14 13.26 12.71 -28.81
N ASP A 15 14.06 11.69 -28.53
CA ASP A 15 15.49 11.77 -28.21
C ASP A 15 15.81 12.66 -26.97
N ARG A 16 14.89 12.72 -26.01
CA ARG A 16 15.08 13.45 -24.74
C ARG A 16 15.52 12.48 -23.65
N PRO A 17 16.66 12.71 -22.97
CA PRO A 17 17.14 11.85 -21.88
C PRO A 17 16.41 12.16 -20.55
N LEU A 18 15.08 12.13 -20.59
CA LEU A 18 14.19 12.47 -19.48
C LEU A 18 13.29 11.28 -19.17
N SER A 19 13.02 11.04 -17.88
CA SER A 19 12.07 10.01 -17.50
C SER A 19 10.62 10.42 -17.76
N HIS A 20 10.31 11.72 -17.65
CA HIS A 20 8.97 12.28 -17.77
C HIS A 20 9.01 13.67 -18.39
N TRP A 21 7.91 14.07 -19.03
CA TRP A 21 7.78 15.43 -19.53
C TRP A 21 7.60 16.44 -18.42
N THR A 22 8.26 17.59 -18.57
CA THR A 22 7.93 18.80 -17.84
C THR A 22 7.28 19.80 -18.79
N ALA A 23 6.54 20.77 -18.25
CA ALA A 23 5.94 21.81 -19.09
C ALA A 23 6.99 22.65 -19.85
N ARG A 24 8.22 22.73 -19.34
CA ARG A 24 9.34 23.39 -20.03
C ARG A 24 9.80 22.56 -21.23
N GLU A 25 10.03 21.28 -21.02
CA GLU A 25 10.53 20.39 -22.07
C GLU A 25 9.50 20.20 -23.18
N LEU A 26 8.20 20.17 -22.83
CA LEU A 26 7.12 20.18 -23.82
C LEU A 26 7.08 21.49 -24.61
N ALA A 27 7.29 22.64 -23.97
CA ALA A 27 7.38 23.92 -24.70
C ALA A 27 8.55 23.90 -25.68
N ASP A 28 9.72 23.45 -25.23
CA ASP A 28 10.93 23.34 -26.06
C ASP A 28 10.74 22.33 -27.21
N GLU A 29 10.03 21.23 -26.98
CA GLU A 29 9.73 20.23 -28.01
C GLU A 29 8.73 20.73 -29.04
N MET A 30 7.69 21.47 -28.62
CA MET A 30 6.75 22.11 -29.54
C MET A 30 7.42 23.15 -30.44
N LEU A 31 8.42 23.87 -29.92
CA LEU A 31 9.25 24.80 -30.69
C LEU A 31 10.15 24.05 -31.68
N LYS A 32 10.84 23.00 -31.21
CA LYS A 32 11.73 22.16 -32.03
C LYS A 32 11.01 21.55 -33.23
N GLN A 33 9.76 21.14 -33.06
CA GLN A 33 8.92 20.57 -34.12
C GLN A 33 8.18 21.61 -34.98
N GLY A 34 8.33 22.91 -34.68
CA GLY A 34 7.65 23.98 -35.41
C GLY A 34 6.12 23.98 -35.26
N ILE A 35 5.60 23.40 -34.18
CA ILE A 35 4.15 23.34 -33.91
C ILE A 35 3.62 24.73 -33.53
N VAL A 36 4.44 25.52 -32.84
CA VAL A 36 4.17 26.91 -32.45
C VAL A 36 5.42 27.75 -32.62
N GLU A 37 5.26 29.03 -32.93
CA GLU A 37 6.37 29.99 -32.99
C GLU A 37 6.87 30.38 -31.60
N SER A 38 5.96 30.47 -30.63
CA SER A 38 6.29 30.75 -29.22
C SER A 38 5.22 30.20 -28.27
N ILE A 39 5.65 29.64 -27.14
CA ILE A 39 4.77 29.27 -26.04
C ILE A 39 5.56 29.31 -24.72
N SER A 40 4.92 29.77 -23.64
CA SER A 40 5.55 29.73 -22.32
C SER A 40 5.29 28.38 -21.64
N PRO A 41 6.23 27.87 -20.81
CA PRO A 41 6.00 26.67 -20.01
C PRO A 41 4.74 26.77 -19.12
N ARG A 42 4.43 27.98 -18.62
CA ARG A 42 3.20 28.22 -17.84
C ARG A 42 1.94 28.01 -18.67
N HIS A 43 1.96 28.43 -19.94
CA HIS A 43 0.85 28.20 -20.86
C HIS A 43 0.70 26.71 -21.15
N VAL A 44 1.79 25.98 -21.43
CA VAL A 44 1.77 24.52 -21.58
C VAL A 44 1.17 23.86 -20.34
N GLY A 45 1.62 24.24 -19.14
CA GLY A 45 1.07 23.71 -17.88
C GLY A 45 -0.44 23.95 -17.74
N ARG A 46 -0.95 25.10 -18.18
CA ARG A 46 -2.39 25.39 -18.19
C ARG A 46 -3.15 24.50 -19.17
N LEU A 47 -2.63 24.31 -20.39
CA LEU A 47 -3.25 23.42 -21.39
C LEU A 47 -3.31 21.98 -20.87
N LEU A 48 -2.22 21.49 -20.25
CA LEU A 48 -2.19 20.17 -19.64
C LEU A 48 -3.22 20.04 -18.52
N ALA A 49 -3.35 21.04 -17.65
CA ALA A 49 -4.36 21.04 -16.59
C ALA A 49 -5.80 21.07 -17.14
N GLU A 50 -6.07 21.85 -18.18
CA GLU A 50 -7.37 21.88 -18.86
C GLU A 50 -7.74 20.53 -19.51
N ALA A 51 -6.74 19.75 -19.92
CA ALA A 51 -6.91 18.41 -20.49
C ALA A 51 -6.78 17.27 -19.45
N ASP A 52 -6.63 17.59 -18.16
CA ASP A 52 -6.30 16.64 -17.08
C ASP A 52 -5.09 15.73 -17.36
N LEU A 53 -4.11 16.23 -18.11
CA LEU A 53 -2.87 15.52 -18.42
C LEU A 53 -1.79 15.86 -17.40
N LYS A 54 -1.24 14.82 -16.77
CA LYS A 54 -0.20 14.95 -15.74
C LYS A 54 1.00 14.07 -16.11
N PRO A 55 1.77 14.42 -17.16
CA PRO A 55 2.81 13.55 -17.70
C PRO A 55 4.03 13.39 -16.76
N HIS A 56 4.05 14.10 -15.64
CA HIS A 56 5.02 13.97 -14.55
C HIS A 56 4.56 13.01 -13.45
N GLN A 57 3.31 12.54 -13.49
CA GLN A 57 2.79 11.59 -12.51
C GLN A 57 2.94 10.17 -13.04
N SER A 58 3.35 9.27 -12.14
CA SER A 58 3.34 7.83 -12.37
C SER A 58 2.43 7.20 -11.31
N GLN A 59 1.71 6.16 -11.70
CA GLN A 59 0.98 5.32 -10.77
C GLN A 59 1.47 3.88 -10.95
N TYR A 60 1.65 3.18 -9.84
CA TYR A 60 1.90 1.74 -9.90
C TYR A 60 0.63 1.07 -10.41
N TRP A 61 0.79 0.20 -11.41
CA TRP A 61 -0.27 -0.61 -11.97
C TRP A 61 0.14 -2.07 -11.87
N LEU A 62 -0.69 -2.87 -11.21
CA LEU A 62 -0.53 -4.32 -11.19
C LEU A 62 -1.36 -4.88 -12.33
N ASN A 63 -0.74 -5.66 -13.22
CA ASN A 63 -1.46 -6.47 -14.19
C ASN A 63 -1.78 -7.81 -13.55
N PRO A 64 -3.01 -8.03 -13.04
CA PRO A 64 -3.35 -9.32 -12.45
C PRO A 64 -3.36 -10.39 -13.54
N PRO A 65 -2.87 -11.62 -13.24
CA PRO A 65 -3.11 -12.75 -14.12
C PRO A 65 -4.62 -13.00 -14.25
N PRO A 66 -5.11 -13.49 -15.40
CA PRO A 66 -6.51 -13.88 -15.54
C PRO A 66 -6.87 -14.96 -14.53
N ASP A 67 -7.92 -14.72 -13.74
CA ASP A 67 -8.51 -15.69 -12.83
C ASP A 67 -10.00 -15.88 -13.21
N PRO A 68 -10.40 -17.07 -13.72
CA PRO A 68 -11.79 -17.34 -14.10
C PRO A 68 -12.80 -17.19 -12.94
N GLU A 69 -12.34 -17.29 -11.70
CA GLU A 69 -13.15 -17.24 -10.48
C GLU A 69 -13.05 -15.87 -9.79
N PHE A 70 -12.42 -14.86 -10.42
CA PHE A 70 -12.15 -13.56 -9.82
C PHE A 70 -13.41 -12.90 -9.23
N ASP A 71 -14.48 -12.82 -10.03
CA ASP A 71 -15.72 -12.16 -9.61
C ASP A 71 -16.37 -12.86 -8.41
N GLU A 72 -16.31 -14.20 -8.37
CA GLU A 72 -16.84 -15.00 -7.26
C GLU A 72 -16.04 -14.76 -5.98
N LYS A 73 -14.69 -14.77 -6.08
CA LYS A 73 -13.80 -14.52 -4.94
C LYS A 73 -13.95 -13.11 -4.39
N VAL A 74 -14.02 -12.11 -5.27
CA VAL A 74 -14.28 -10.72 -4.88
C VAL A 74 -15.63 -10.62 -4.19
N SER A 75 -16.66 -11.28 -4.71
CA SER A 75 -17.99 -11.26 -4.09
C SER A 75 -17.99 -11.91 -2.70
N ASP A 76 -17.30 -13.04 -2.50
CA ASP A 76 -17.22 -13.74 -1.21
C ASP A 76 -16.47 -12.90 -0.16
N ILE A 77 -15.36 -12.26 -0.56
CA ILE A 77 -14.61 -11.33 0.31
C ILE A 77 -15.47 -10.12 0.69
N CYS A 78 -16.10 -9.46 -0.30
CA CYS A 78 -17.00 -8.33 -0.04
C CYS A 78 -18.13 -8.72 0.90
N GLN A 79 -18.75 -9.88 0.67
CA GLN A 79 -19.84 -10.38 1.51
C GLN A 79 -19.37 -10.67 2.94
N THR A 80 -18.13 -11.14 3.13
CA THR A 80 -17.53 -11.34 4.44
C THR A 80 -17.41 -10.02 5.22
N TYR A 81 -16.98 -8.94 4.58
CA TYR A 81 -16.97 -7.61 5.20
C TYR A 81 -18.38 -7.10 5.52
N LEU A 82 -19.32 -7.23 4.57
CA LEU A 82 -20.69 -6.73 4.74
C LEU A 82 -21.45 -7.44 5.87
N SER A 83 -21.19 -8.73 6.07
CA SER A 83 -21.83 -9.53 7.13
C SER A 83 -21.10 -9.50 8.48
N ALA A 84 -19.98 -8.77 8.60
CA ALA A 84 -19.16 -8.76 9.80
C ALA A 84 -19.93 -8.31 11.06
N MET A 85 -20.78 -7.29 10.94
CA MET A 85 -21.58 -6.79 12.07
C MET A 85 -22.63 -7.81 12.54
N GLU A 86 -23.37 -8.43 11.61
CA GLU A 86 -24.36 -9.46 11.94
C GLU A 86 -23.71 -10.69 12.58
N ARG A 87 -22.55 -11.11 12.06
CA ARG A 87 -21.75 -12.22 12.63
C ARG A 87 -21.27 -11.92 14.04
N ALA A 88 -20.90 -10.67 14.33
CA ALA A 88 -20.50 -10.27 15.67
C ALA A 88 -21.63 -10.41 16.70
N GLU A 89 -22.89 -10.16 16.32
CA GLU A 89 -24.05 -10.39 17.19
C GLU A 89 -24.25 -11.88 17.52
N GLN A 90 -23.75 -12.78 16.67
CA GLN A 90 -23.78 -14.23 16.84
C GLN A 90 -22.57 -14.76 17.62
N GLY A 91 -21.68 -13.88 18.09
CA GLY A 91 -20.46 -14.25 18.82
C GLY A 91 -19.29 -14.68 17.92
N GLU A 92 -19.33 -14.33 16.64
CA GLU A 92 -18.23 -14.57 15.69
C GLU A 92 -17.35 -13.32 15.53
N GLN A 93 -16.09 -13.50 15.14
CA GLN A 93 -15.15 -12.39 14.91
C GLN A 93 -14.70 -12.33 13.45
N THR A 94 -14.68 -11.14 12.86
CA THR A 94 -14.14 -10.90 11.52
C THR A 94 -12.87 -10.06 11.64
N ILE A 95 -11.74 -10.65 11.26
CA ILE A 95 -10.40 -10.09 11.46
C ILE A 95 -9.70 -9.97 10.10
N SER A 96 -9.17 -8.79 9.80
CA SER A 96 -8.24 -8.57 8.69
C SER A 96 -6.82 -8.62 9.21
N ILE A 97 -6.00 -9.52 8.69
CA ILE A 97 -4.59 -9.67 9.09
C ILE A 97 -3.71 -9.12 7.98
N ASP A 98 -2.76 -8.26 8.35
CA ASP A 98 -1.77 -7.72 7.42
C ASP A 98 -0.38 -7.65 8.07
N GLU A 99 0.65 -7.57 7.24
CA GLU A 99 2.05 -7.59 7.63
C GLU A 99 2.80 -6.37 7.08
N MET A 100 3.46 -5.64 7.97
CA MET A 100 4.40 -4.61 7.59
C MET A 100 5.81 -5.10 7.86
N THR A 101 6.50 -5.54 6.80
CA THR A 101 7.87 -6.04 6.87
C THR A 101 8.91 -4.95 6.63
N GLY A 102 10.14 -5.16 7.10
CA GLY A 102 11.25 -4.27 6.81
C GLY A 102 11.18 -2.90 7.51
N ILE A 103 10.41 -2.78 8.59
CA ILE A 103 10.29 -1.56 9.38
C ILE A 103 11.65 -1.26 9.99
N GLN A 104 12.29 -0.16 9.58
CA GLN A 104 13.59 0.20 10.12
C GLN A 104 13.48 0.59 11.59
N ALA A 105 14.18 -0.15 12.46
CA ALA A 105 14.32 0.19 13.86
C ALA A 105 15.38 1.29 14.00
N LEU A 106 14.94 2.55 13.96
CA LEU A 106 15.82 3.72 13.99
C LEU A 106 15.73 4.45 15.32
N GLU A 107 16.90 4.78 15.88
CA GLU A 107 17.04 5.67 17.03
C GLU A 107 17.77 6.95 16.61
N ARG A 108 17.32 8.11 17.09
CA ARG A 108 18.00 9.39 16.83
C ARG A 108 19.23 9.50 17.72
N LYS A 109 20.39 9.86 17.16
CA LYS A 109 21.65 9.98 17.93
C LYS A 109 21.59 11.04 19.04
N ALA A 110 20.73 12.04 18.88
CA ALA A 110 20.52 13.11 19.83
C ALA A 110 19.01 13.46 19.91
N PRO A 111 18.53 13.97 21.06
CA PRO A 111 17.15 14.40 21.22
C PRO A 111 16.82 15.60 20.33
N ALA A 112 15.56 15.68 19.90
CA ALA A 112 15.07 16.84 19.15
C ALA A 112 15.17 18.11 20.01
N GLN A 113 15.48 19.23 19.37
CA GLN A 113 15.47 20.52 20.02
C GLN A 113 14.11 21.19 19.83
N PRO A 114 13.45 21.63 20.93
CA PRO A 114 12.13 22.23 20.84
C PRO A 114 12.16 23.53 20.03
N MET A 115 11.04 23.86 19.40
CA MET A 115 10.93 25.12 18.65
C MET A 115 11.10 26.35 19.56
N ARG A 116 11.54 27.45 18.97
CA ARG A 116 11.60 28.78 19.59
C ARG A 116 11.12 29.82 18.57
N PRO A 117 10.73 31.05 18.97
CA PRO A 117 10.43 32.10 18.01
C PRO A 117 11.54 32.27 16.97
N GLY A 118 11.19 32.19 15.68
CA GLY A 118 12.13 32.26 14.55
C GLY A 118 12.99 31.00 14.32
N LYS A 119 12.77 29.91 15.06
CA LYS A 119 13.51 28.65 14.93
C LYS A 119 12.55 27.45 15.01
N PRO A 120 12.27 26.76 13.89
CA PRO A 120 11.45 25.55 13.93
C PRO A 120 12.14 24.44 14.75
N GLU A 121 11.39 23.41 15.14
CA GLU A 121 11.93 22.20 15.75
C GLU A 121 13.10 21.66 14.92
N ARG A 122 14.19 21.29 15.60
CA ARG A 122 15.34 20.64 14.94
C ARG A 122 15.38 19.18 15.35
N ARG A 123 15.16 18.29 14.38
CA ARG A 123 15.34 16.85 14.55
C ARG A 123 16.76 16.47 14.16
N GLU A 124 17.36 15.57 14.93
CA GLU A 124 18.68 15.03 14.64
C GLU A 124 18.67 14.33 13.27
N PHE A 125 19.63 14.69 12.42
CA PHE A 125 19.77 14.14 11.08
C PHE A 125 20.36 12.73 11.15
N GLU A 126 21.34 12.52 12.02
CA GLU A 126 21.98 11.22 12.19
C GLU A 126 21.11 10.24 12.99
N TYR A 127 21.23 8.95 12.66
CA TYR A 127 20.51 7.89 13.34
C TYR A 127 21.41 6.68 13.60
N ILE A 128 21.03 5.88 14.59
CA ILE A 128 21.56 4.55 14.88
C ILE A 128 20.57 3.54 14.29
N ARG A 129 21.09 2.58 13.52
CA ARG A 129 20.28 1.52 12.89
C ARG A 129 20.37 0.26 13.73
N HIS A 130 19.23 -0.20 14.24
CA HIS A 130 19.11 -1.42 15.03
C HIS A 130 18.66 -2.64 14.22
N GLY A 131 18.53 -2.48 12.90
CA GLY A 131 18.05 -3.52 11.99
C GLY A 131 16.67 -3.19 11.45
N THR A 132 15.91 -4.24 11.11
CA THR A 132 14.54 -4.15 10.58
C THR A 132 13.64 -5.11 11.34
N GLN A 133 12.46 -4.66 11.72
CA GLN A 133 11.42 -5.49 12.31
C GLN A 133 10.31 -5.79 11.30
N THR A 134 9.57 -6.85 11.58
CA THR A 134 8.27 -7.18 11.00
C THR A 134 7.19 -6.96 12.04
N LEU A 135 6.10 -6.32 11.62
CA LEU A 135 4.84 -6.23 12.35
C LEU A 135 3.81 -7.12 11.66
N ILE A 136 3.14 -7.99 12.42
CA ILE A 136 1.92 -8.70 12.02
C ILE A 136 0.78 -8.13 12.86
N ALA A 137 -0.27 -7.61 12.22
CA ALA A 137 -1.37 -6.95 12.89
C ALA A 137 -2.71 -7.56 12.49
N SER A 138 -3.53 -7.88 13.49
CA SER A 138 -4.90 -8.35 13.36
C SER A 138 -5.87 -7.22 13.67
N PHE A 139 -6.52 -6.69 12.65
CA PHE A 139 -7.50 -5.62 12.74
C PHE A 139 -8.91 -6.19 12.83
N ASN A 140 -9.66 -5.82 13.87
CA ASN A 140 -11.06 -6.19 14.01
C ASN A 140 -11.93 -5.29 13.13
N VAL A 141 -12.58 -5.89 12.15
CA VAL A 141 -13.38 -5.18 11.14
C VAL A 141 -14.56 -4.43 11.75
N VAL A 142 -15.15 -4.95 12.82
CA VAL A 142 -16.35 -4.38 13.44
C VAL A 142 -16.00 -3.25 14.41
N SER A 143 -15.01 -3.47 15.28
CA SER A 143 -14.64 -2.48 16.31
C SER A 143 -13.69 -1.40 15.80
N GLY A 144 -13.01 -1.62 14.68
CA GLY A 144 -11.99 -0.73 14.15
C GLY A 144 -10.71 -0.68 14.99
N GLN A 145 -10.48 -1.68 15.84
CA GLN A 145 -9.33 -1.76 16.74
C GLN A 145 -8.36 -2.87 16.34
N ILE A 146 -7.11 -2.76 16.76
CA ILE A 146 -6.14 -3.85 16.68
C ILE A 146 -6.46 -4.88 17.77
N ALA A 147 -6.88 -6.07 17.36
CA ALA A 147 -7.17 -7.19 18.26
C ALA A 147 -5.90 -7.88 18.75
N GLN A 148 -4.89 -8.00 17.88
CA GLN A 148 -3.58 -8.58 18.22
C GLN A 148 -2.49 -7.95 17.35
N ALA A 149 -1.30 -7.76 17.93
CA ALA A 149 -0.11 -7.32 17.21
C ALA A 149 1.11 -8.11 17.68
N SER A 150 1.94 -8.52 16.74
CA SER A 150 3.23 -9.18 17.00
C SER A 150 4.34 -8.45 16.27
N VAL A 151 5.43 -8.15 16.98
CA VAL A 151 6.62 -7.52 16.42
C VAL A 151 7.80 -8.45 16.62
N GLY A 152 8.54 -8.74 15.55
CA GLY A 152 9.68 -9.66 15.60
C GLY A 152 10.70 -9.37 14.49
N ASP A 153 11.83 -10.07 14.57
CA ASP A 153 12.97 -9.85 13.66
C ASP A 153 12.77 -10.53 12.30
N THR A 154 11.87 -11.51 12.23
CA THR A 154 11.63 -12.35 11.06
C THR A 154 10.18 -12.28 10.60
N ARG A 155 9.96 -12.75 9.37
CA ARG A 155 8.63 -13.08 8.84
C ARG A 155 8.66 -14.51 8.33
N THR A 156 8.36 -15.46 9.21
CA THR A 156 8.26 -16.88 8.87
C THR A 156 6.84 -17.39 9.08
N GLU A 157 6.55 -18.57 8.52
CA GLU A 157 5.30 -19.29 8.78
C GLU A 157 5.07 -19.53 10.29
N ILE A 158 6.15 -19.79 11.04
CA ILE A 158 6.09 -20.00 12.50
C ILE A 158 5.66 -18.71 13.20
N ASP A 159 6.20 -17.56 12.79
CA ASP A 159 5.83 -16.26 13.35
C ASP A 159 4.34 -15.96 13.13
N TYR A 160 3.85 -16.25 11.92
CA TYR A 160 2.45 -16.09 11.55
C TYR A 160 1.53 -17.04 12.33
N LEU A 161 1.91 -18.33 12.43
CA LEU A 161 1.17 -19.33 13.20
C LEU A 161 1.03 -18.91 14.68
N ASN A 162 2.14 -18.47 15.28
CA ASN A 162 2.15 -17.99 16.66
C ASN A 162 1.24 -16.76 16.83
N HIS A 163 1.22 -15.84 15.87
CA HIS A 163 0.33 -14.69 15.89
C HIS A 163 -1.14 -15.11 15.87
N VAL A 164 -1.53 -16.01 14.97
CA VAL A 164 -2.90 -16.53 14.87
C VAL A 164 -3.31 -17.28 16.14
N GLN A 165 -2.42 -18.10 16.70
CA GLN A 165 -2.67 -18.79 17.98
C GLN A 165 -2.91 -17.80 19.12
N GLN A 166 -2.11 -16.74 19.22
CA GLN A 166 -2.30 -15.69 20.23
C GLN A 166 -3.61 -14.93 20.01
N LEU A 167 -3.97 -14.63 18.76
CA LEU A 167 -5.25 -14.01 18.41
C LEU A 167 -6.42 -14.89 18.87
N VAL A 168 -6.45 -16.16 18.49
CA VAL A 168 -7.55 -17.07 18.87
C VAL A 168 -7.62 -17.26 20.39
N ALA A 169 -6.47 -17.36 21.06
CA ALA A 169 -6.41 -17.47 22.51
C ALA A 169 -6.84 -16.19 23.24
N SER A 170 -6.81 -15.03 22.57
CA SER A 170 -7.17 -13.75 23.18
C SER A 170 -8.65 -13.62 23.52
N ASP A 171 -9.52 -14.33 22.78
CA ASP A 171 -10.96 -14.38 23.07
C ASP A 171 -11.52 -15.81 22.93
N PRO A 172 -11.43 -16.63 24.00
CA PRO A 172 -11.95 -17.99 24.01
C PRO A 172 -13.48 -18.11 23.88
N LYS A 173 -14.22 -16.99 23.98
CA LYS A 173 -15.68 -16.99 23.85
C LYS A 173 -16.14 -16.87 22.40
N THR A 174 -15.23 -16.51 21.50
CA THR A 174 -15.54 -16.40 20.08
C THR A 174 -15.94 -17.77 19.53
N VAL A 175 -17.16 -17.84 18.99
CA VAL A 175 -17.74 -19.08 18.45
C VAL A 175 -17.05 -19.46 17.14
N LYS A 176 -16.67 -18.46 16.34
CA LYS A 176 -16.03 -18.65 15.04
C LYS A 176 -15.18 -17.44 14.66
N TRP A 177 -14.02 -17.70 14.08
CA TRP A 177 -13.12 -16.69 13.53
C TRP A 177 -13.19 -16.69 12.01
N HIS A 178 -13.35 -15.51 11.41
CA HIS A 178 -13.22 -15.26 9.98
C HIS A 178 -11.98 -14.41 9.76
N LEU A 179 -10.92 -15.03 9.25
CA LEU A 179 -9.64 -14.37 9.03
C LEU A 179 -9.52 -14.03 7.55
N LEU A 180 -9.39 -12.74 7.24
CA LEU A 180 -9.09 -12.24 5.90
C LEU A 180 -7.60 -11.91 5.83
N MET A 181 -6.94 -12.43 4.81
CA MET A 181 -5.51 -12.27 4.58
C MET A 181 -5.23 -12.31 3.08
N ASP A 182 -4.11 -11.72 2.65
CA ASP A 182 -3.67 -11.84 1.28
C ASP A 182 -3.18 -13.27 0.97
N CYS A 183 -3.16 -13.65 -0.31
CA CYS A 183 -2.80 -15.01 -0.74
C CYS A 183 -1.28 -15.24 -0.78
N LEU A 184 -0.52 -14.66 0.16
CA LEU A 184 0.92 -14.88 0.25
C LEU A 184 1.27 -16.33 0.59
N ASN A 185 2.38 -16.84 0.07
CA ASN A 185 2.81 -18.24 0.25
C ASN A 185 2.94 -18.67 1.73
N THR A 186 3.34 -17.76 2.63
CA THR A 186 3.42 -17.99 4.08
C THR A 186 2.05 -18.20 4.73
N HIS A 187 0.97 -17.79 4.08
CA HIS A 187 -0.41 -17.96 4.55
C HIS A 187 -1.06 -19.25 4.02
N GLN A 188 -0.36 -19.98 3.14
CA GLN A 188 -0.91 -21.16 2.44
C GLN A 188 -0.40 -22.49 2.99
N SER A 189 0.16 -22.52 4.20
CA SER A 189 0.75 -23.74 4.75
C SER A 189 -0.27 -24.71 5.37
N GLU A 190 0.09 -25.99 5.37
CA GLU A 190 -0.73 -27.06 5.96
C GLU A 190 -0.93 -26.88 7.47
N SER A 191 0.04 -26.27 8.16
CA SER A 191 -0.01 -26.03 9.60
C SER A 191 -1.13 -25.06 10.01
N LEU A 192 -1.47 -24.09 9.15
CA LEU A 192 -2.59 -23.18 9.33
C LEU A 192 -3.94 -23.87 9.10
N VAL A 193 -4.03 -24.74 8.09
CA VAL A 193 -5.25 -25.49 7.76
C VAL A 193 -5.58 -26.53 8.84
N GLY A 194 -4.55 -27.14 9.45
CA GLY A 194 -4.69 -28.14 10.50
C GLY A 194 -5.20 -27.60 11.84
N LEU A 195 -5.15 -26.28 12.08
CA LEU A 195 -5.48 -25.68 13.37
C LEU A 195 -6.98 -25.56 13.65
N GLY A 196 -7.84 -25.84 12.67
CA GLY A 196 -9.27 -26.01 12.92
C GLY A 196 -10.12 -26.02 11.68
N GLY A 197 -10.46 -27.21 11.17
CA GLY A 197 -11.59 -27.45 10.24
C GLY A 197 -11.79 -26.42 9.12
N ALA A 198 -10.70 -25.82 8.64
CA ALA A 198 -10.77 -24.59 7.85
C ALA A 198 -11.27 -24.92 6.45
N SER A 199 -12.47 -24.44 6.10
CA SER A 199 -12.94 -24.44 4.72
C SER A 199 -12.24 -23.30 3.99
N ARG A 200 -11.15 -23.61 3.29
CA ARG A 200 -10.44 -22.68 2.42
C ARG A 200 -11.34 -22.29 1.23
N ARG A 201 -11.53 -21.00 1.01
CA ARG A 201 -12.12 -20.43 -0.20
C ARG A 201 -11.07 -19.47 -0.76
N THR A 202 -10.30 -19.94 -1.76
CA THR A 202 -9.22 -19.17 -2.40
C THR A 202 -9.43 -19.11 -3.88
#